data_AF-A0A970GZY7-F1
#
_entry.id   AF-A0A970GZY7-F1
#
_cell.length_a   1.000
_cell.length_b   1.000
_cell.length_c   1.000
_cell.angle_alpha   90.00
_cell.angle_beta   90.00
_cell.angle_gamma   90.00
#
_symmetry.space_group_name_H-M   'P 1'
#
loop_
_entity.id
_entity.type
_entity.pdbx_description
1 polymer ?
#
loop_
_entity_poly.entity_id
_entity_poly.type
_entity_poly.pdbx_seq_one_letter_code
_entity_poly.pdbx_strand_id
1 'polypeptide(L)'
;MKKARKAIGINLFSLFVCVSLLIGTTLAWFTDQATSGVNKIIAGNLDVDLVMWNGDEYVSISGEDSAIFGNENSLVAQNDSADTLWEPGKTQIVYLGVRNNGNLALKYNIVLNIIDGGLIGALEYAILDGVDASAPGFVPPASWDEIKAISGVQTGDVVAGTIVAAQNRVLDGIAQNPPIQNETDYFALAVHMKEDAGNEYMGKDITIDVTVVAGQMTAESDSFDNQYDKDAKLGVITVTPSDINEKLMNLENNTELVLQPAYDENGNPVSYGVIDLTQGLESGDTLENIVISGSAGAVVERILISGSNDSKGVTIDNLTIRNLVIYNSTSANDLIRFSKQGTNTLKRLVIENCTIIADDSDNSLGFGLALRGDTAGLDDTVNTADIVIRNCRFVGIARPIYATNACWNSLTVENCVFENIKETVIHCQGGNTIKSISVIGNTFKDCKNRILRPNNGGLLPYLTKLHFKDNTFINCENTESGIYFQVTIPSSAQTDFTGNIMDGSAWDISTLITIQDIQE
;
A
#
# COMPACT_ATOMS: atom_id res chain seq x y z
N MET A 1 -10.73 -73.17 -52.70
CA MET A 1 -11.77 -72.13 -52.45
C MET A 1 -12.40 -72.16 -51.05
N LYS A 2 -12.66 -73.31 -50.39
CA LYS A 2 -13.26 -73.33 -49.03
C LYS A 2 -12.41 -72.69 -47.92
N LYS A 3 -11.07 -72.83 -47.94
CA LYS A 3 -10.17 -72.21 -46.94
C LYS A 3 -10.08 -70.68 -47.07
N ALA A 4 -10.07 -70.14 -48.30
CA ALA A 4 -10.02 -68.70 -48.55
C ALA A 4 -11.29 -67.96 -48.07
N ARG A 5 -12.48 -68.57 -48.21
CA ARG A 5 -13.75 -67.97 -47.72
C ARG A 5 -13.82 -67.89 -46.19
N LYS A 6 -13.26 -68.88 -45.46
CA LYS A 6 -13.16 -68.81 -43.99
C LYS A 6 -12.15 -67.76 -43.53
N ALA A 7 -11.02 -67.63 -44.24
CA ALA A 7 -10.00 -66.61 -43.93
C ALA A 7 -10.53 -65.17 -44.15
N ILE A 8 -11.31 -64.93 -45.21
CA ILE A 8 -11.94 -63.62 -45.47
C ILE A 8 -12.93 -63.25 -44.37
N GLY A 9 -13.74 -64.21 -43.89
CA GLY A 9 -14.68 -63.97 -42.79
C GLY A 9 -13.99 -63.60 -41.47
N ILE A 10 -12.86 -64.26 -41.16
CA ILE A 10 -12.07 -63.97 -39.96
C ILE A 10 -11.37 -62.62 -40.07
N ASN A 11 -10.85 -62.25 -41.25
CA ASN A 11 -10.23 -60.95 -41.46
C ASN A 11 -11.25 -59.79 -41.39
N LEU A 12 -12.45 -59.96 -41.94
CA LEU A 12 -13.52 -58.96 -41.78
C LEU A 12 -13.98 -58.85 -40.32
N PHE A 13 -14.08 -59.96 -39.60
CA PHE A 13 -14.43 -59.94 -38.19
C PHE A 13 -13.34 -59.26 -37.34
N SER A 14 -12.06 -59.52 -37.63
CA SER A 14 -10.94 -58.84 -36.99
C SER A 14 -10.97 -57.33 -37.24
N LEU A 15 -11.20 -56.91 -38.49
CA LEU A 15 -11.32 -55.49 -38.83
C LEU A 15 -12.50 -54.84 -38.11
N PHE A 16 -13.63 -55.54 -38.00
CA PHE A 16 -14.79 -55.06 -37.25
C PHE A 16 -14.50 -54.91 -35.75
N VAL A 17 -13.76 -55.85 -35.14
CA VAL A 17 -13.31 -55.75 -33.74
C VAL A 17 -12.32 -54.60 -33.57
N CYS A 18 -11.38 -54.41 -34.49
CA CYS A 18 -10.43 -53.29 -34.45
C CYS A 18 -11.14 -51.93 -34.57
N VAL A 19 -12.11 -51.80 -35.48
CA VAL A 19 -12.91 -50.57 -35.63
C VAL A 19 -13.81 -50.34 -34.40
N SER A 20 -14.38 -51.40 -33.82
CA SER A 20 -15.18 -51.31 -32.59
C SER A 20 -14.33 -50.88 -31.38
N LEU A 21 -13.10 -51.39 -31.28
CA LEU A 21 -12.14 -50.97 -30.25
C LEU A 21 -11.68 -49.52 -30.50
N LEU A 22 -11.44 -49.12 -31.76
CA LEU A 22 -11.07 -47.75 -32.11
C LEU A 22 -12.19 -46.75 -31.82
N ILE A 23 -13.45 -47.11 -32.09
CA ILE A 23 -14.63 -46.31 -31.73
C ILE A 23 -14.81 -46.28 -30.21
N GLY A 24 -14.59 -47.40 -29.52
CA GLY A 24 -14.66 -47.47 -28.05
C GLY A 24 -13.58 -46.65 -27.34
N THR A 25 -12.34 -46.65 -27.84
CA THR A 25 -11.25 -45.85 -27.27
C THR A 25 -11.36 -44.36 -27.60
N THR A 26 -11.96 -44.01 -28.74
CA THR A 26 -12.23 -42.59 -29.09
C THR A 26 -13.43 -42.03 -28.32
N LEU A 27 -14.51 -42.80 -28.12
CA LEU A 27 -15.65 -42.36 -27.30
C LEU A 27 -15.24 -42.13 -25.83
N ALA A 28 -14.34 -42.93 -25.27
CA ALA A 28 -13.83 -42.73 -23.91
C ALA A 28 -12.93 -41.49 -23.76
N TRP A 29 -12.28 -41.04 -24.84
CA TRP A 29 -11.44 -39.83 -24.85
C TRP A 29 -12.26 -38.54 -25.06
N PHE A 30 -13.44 -38.64 -25.68
CA PHE A 30 -14.29 -37.47 -25.98
C PHE A 30 -15.49 -37.28 -25.04
N THR A 31 -15.70 -38.15 -24.05
CA THR A 31 -16.60 -37.87 -22.92
C THR A 31 -15.83 -37.18 -21.80
N ASP A 32 -15.74 -35.86 -21.85
CA ASP A 32 -15.29 -35.03 -20.74
C ASP A 32 -16.40 -34.85 -19.68
N GLN A 33 -17.04 -35.95 -19.29
CA GLN A 33 -17.89 -36.01 -18.11
C GLN A 33 -17.58 -37.29 -17.34
N ALA A 34 -16.61 -37.19 -16.45
CA ALA A 34 -16.52 -38.08 -15.30
C ALA A 34 -17.67 -37.76 -14.33
N THR A 35 -18.87 -38.26 -14.59
CA THR A 35 -19.93 -38.26 -13.57
C THR A 35 -19.64 -39.42 -12.63
N SER A 36 -18.97 -39.17 -11.51
CA SER A 36 -19.13 -40.06 -10.36
C SER A 36 -20.55 -39.84 -9.84
N GLY A 37 -21.27 -40.90 -9.44
CA GLY A 37 -22.65 -40.80 -8.97
C GLY A 37 -22.85 -39.99 -7.67
N VAL A 38 -21.82 -39.27 -7.22
CA VAL A 38 -21.81 -38.49 -5.98
C VAL A 38 -21.11 -37.12 -6.16
N ASN A 39 -20.10 -36.98 -7.03
CA ASN A 39 -19.36 -35.72 -7.22
C ASN A 39 -19.52 -35.19 -8.65
N LYS A 40 -20.32 -34.13 -8.80
CA LYS A 40 -20.36 -33.29 -10.00
C LYS A 40 -19.24 -32.25 -9.87
N ILE A 41 -18.23 -32.31 -10.73
CA ILE A 41 -17.20 -31.26 -10.80
C ILE A 41 -17.83 -30.06 -11.50
N ILE A 42 -18.13 -29.00 -10.74
CA ILE A 42 -18.57 -27.71 -11.25
C ILE A 42 -17.38 -26.76 -11.09
N ALA A 43 -17.05 -26.02 -12.14
CA ALA A 43 -16.07 -24.95 -12.03
C ALA A 43 -16.64 -23.85 -11.11
N GLY A 44 -15.88 -23.52 -10.06
CA GLY A 44 -16.13 -22.36 -9.23
C GLY A 44 -15.87 -21.06 -10.01
N ASN A 45 -16.71 -20.07 -9.80
CA ASN A 45 -16.61 -18.71 -10.31
C ASN A 45 -16.68 -17.76 -9.12
N LEU A 46 -15.54 -17.16 -8.76
CA LEU A 46 -15.46 -16.08 -7.79
C LEU A 46 -15.76 -14.77 -8.52
N ASP A 47 -16.94 -14.21 -8.28
CA ASP A 47 -17.40 -12.97 -8.92
C ASP A 47 -17.96 -12.04 -7.84
N VAL A 48 -17.21 -10.98 -7.57
CA VAL A 48 -17.43 -10.06 -6.46
C VAL A 48 -17.69 -8.68 -7.03
N ASP A 49 -18.79 -8.07 -6.59
CA ASP A 49 -19.27 -6.79 -7.10
C ASP A 49 -19.49 -5.81 -5.95
N LEU A 50 -18.86 -4.64 -6.02
CA LEU A 50 -19.15 -3.48 -5.19
C LEU A 50 -20.32 -2.71 -5.84
N VAL A 51 -21.42 -2.59 -5.09
CA VAL A 51 -22.65 -1.93 -5.54
C VAL A 51 -22.98 -0.72 -4.68
N MET A 52 -23.67 0.27 -5.25
CA MET A 52 -24.13 1.47 -4.55
C MET A 52 -25.61 1.73 -4.83
N TRP A 53 -26.35 2.14 -3.80
CA TRP A 53 -27.75 2.59 -3.95
C TRP A 53 -27.78 3.90 -4.75
N ASN A 54 -28.65 3.99 -5.75
CA ASN A 54 -28.83 5.21 -6.56
C ASN A 54 -30.13 5.98 -6.24
N GLY A 55 -30.90 5.53 -5.24
CA GLY A 55 -32.24 6.04 -4.93
C GLY A 55 -33.36 5.05 -5.25
N ASP A 56 -33.13 4.12 -6.19
CA ASP A 56 -34.13 3.15 -6.66
C ASP A 56 -33.62 1.69 -6.58
N GLU A 57 -32.36 1.44 -6.91
CA GLU A 57 -31.72 0.12 -6.86
C GLU A 57 -30.23 0.19 -6.54
N TYR A 58 -29.65 -0.95 -6.13
CA TYR A 58 -28.21 -1.11 -5.99
C TYR A 58 -27.57 -1.47 -7.33
N VAL A 59 -26.82 -0.53 -7.91
CA VAL A 59 -26.12 -0.69 -9.18
C VAL A 59 -24.62 -0.93 -8.97
N SER A 60 -23.99 -1.66 -9.89
CA SER A 60 -22.55 -1.91 -9.84
C SER A 60 -21.75 -0.62 -10.01
N ILE A 61 -20.71 -0.46 -9.19
CA ILE A 61 -19.69 0.58 -9.31
C ILE A 61 -18.28 -0.04 -9.41
N SER A 62 -18.21 -1.36 -9.63
CA SER A 62 -16.95 -2.10 -9.73
C SER A 62 -16.17 -1.73 -10.99
N GLY A 63 -14.86 -1.47 -10.82
CA GLY A 63 -13.96 -1.21 -11.97
C GLY A 63 -14.15 0.15 -12.64
N GLU A 64 -14.94 1.05 -12.04
CA GLU A 64 -15.09 2.44 -12.46
C GLU A 64 -14.46 3.39 -11.42
N ASP A 65 -13.79 4.46 -11.88
CA ASP A 65 -13.31 5.56 -11.02
C ASP A 65 -14.44 6.56 -10.70
N SER A 66 -15.66 6.05 -10.52
CA SER A 66 -16.87 6.84 -10.30
C SER A 66 -16.89 7.41 -8.88
N ALA A 67 -17.03 8.72 -8.74
CA ALA A 67 -17.05 9.37 -7.42
C ALA A 67 -18.27 8.94 -6.61
N ILE A 68 -18.05 8.36 -5.43
CA ILE A 68 -19.12 7.86 -4.55
C ILE A 68 -19.85 8.98 -3.78
N PHE A 69 -19.13 10.02 -3.36
CA PHE A 69 -19.70 11.22 -2.72
C PHE A 69 -20.05 12.34 -3.72
N GLY A 70 -19.98 12.05 -5.02
CA GLY A 70 -20.35 12.95 -6.11
C GLY A 70 -19.21 13.79 -6.69
N ASN A 71 -19.25 13.95 -8.01
CA ASN A 71 -18.65 15.01 -8.81
C ASN A 71 -19.47 15.13 -10.11
N GLU A 72 -19.10 16.01 -11.05
CA GLU A 72 -19.80 16.20 -12.33
C GLU A 72 -19.87 14.93 -13.22
N ASN A 73 -19.10 13.89 -12.90
CA ASN A 73 -18.98 12.65 -13.67
C ASN A 73 -19.60 11.42 -12.99
N SER A 74 -20.15 11.55 -11.76
CA SER A 74 -20.79 10.42 -11.08
C SER A 74 -22.20 10.18 -11.63
N LEU A 75 -22.46 8.98 -12.14
CA LEU A 75 -23.78 8.55 -12.62
C LEU A 75 -24.65 7.91 -11.53
N VAL A 76 -24.08 7.71 -10.34
CA VAL A 76 -24.68 6.87 -9.29
C VAL A 76 -24.75 7.58 -7.94
N ALA A 77 -23.90 8.58 -7.67
CA ALA A 77 -23.93 9.31 -6.40
C ALA A 77 -25.30 9.96 -6.17
N GLN A 78 -25.87 9.73 -4.98
CA GLN A 78 -27.19 10.25 -4.58
C GLN A 78 -27.20 11.77 -4.38
N ASN A 79 -26.03 12.39 -4.32
CA ASN A 79 -25.86 13.82 -4.12
C ASN A 79 -25.75 14.47 -5.50
N ASP A 80 -26.90 14.88 -6.05
CA ASP A 80 -27.05 15.68 -7.27
C ASP A 80 -25.90 16.71 -7.34
N SER A 81 -24.99 16.59 -8.31
CA SER A 81 -23.57 17.02 -8.33
C SER A 81 -23.24 18.50 -8.00
N ALA A 82 -24.19 19.30 -7.54
CA ALA A 82 -24.05 20.71 -7.15
C ALA A 82 -23.74 20.94 -5.66
N ASP A 83 -23.92 19.94 -4.78
CA ASP A 83 -23.94 20.11 -3.32
C ASP A 83 -22.81 19.37 -2.56
N THR A 84 -21.73 18.99 -3.28
CA THR A 84 -20.57 18.25 -2.75
C THR A 84 -19.49 19.14 -2.14
N LEU A 85 -19.67 20.47 -2.18
CA LEU A 85 -18.77 21.39 -1.51
C LEU A 85 -18.87 21.19 0.01
N TRP A 86 -17.73 20.93 0.64
CA TRP A 86 -17.62 20.79 2.07
C TRP A 86 -17.82 22.15 2.76
N GLU A 87 -18.71 22.19 3.75
CA GLU A 87 -18.89 23.29 4.69
C GLU A 87 -18.98 22.73 6.11
N PRO A 88 -18.60 23.50 7.16
CA PRO A 88 -18.72 23.05 8.54
C PRO A 88 -20.13 22.52 8.86
N GLY A 89 -20.19 21.33 9.45
CA GLY A 89 -21.43 20.62 9.79
C GLY A 89 -22.01 19.74 8.68
N LYS A 90 -21.52 19.85 7.43
CA LYS A 90 -22.02 19.03 6.32
C LYS A 90 -21.67 17.56 6.54
N THR A 91 -22.67 16.70 6.36
CA THR A 91 -22.51 15.24 6.36
C THR A 91 -22.89 14.70 4.99
N GLN A 92 -22.04 13.84 4.43
CA GLN A 92 -22.36 13.05 3.25
C GLN A 92 -22.41 11.58 3.62
N ILE A 93 -23.39 10.86 3.12
CA ILE A 93 -23.57 9.42 3.36
C ILE A 93 -23.85 8.70 2.04
N VAL A 94 -23.22 7.55 1.86
CA VAL A 94 -23.45 6.65 0.73
C VAL A 94 -23.80 5.26 1.26
N TYR A 95 -24.67 4.56 0.55
CA TYR A 95 -25.10 3.21 0.89
C TYR A 95 -24.54 2.23 -0.13
N LEU A 96 -23.72 1.31 0.35
CA LEU A 96 -22.90 0.40 -0.43
C LEU A 96 -23.26 -1.05 -0.11
N GLY A 97 -22.83 -1.97 -0.96
CA GLY A 97 -22.93 -3.39 -0.69
C GLY A 97 -21.84 -4.18 -1.42
N VAL A 98 -21.43 -5.29 -0.83
CA VAL A 98 -20.58 -6.29 -1.48
C VAL A 98 -21.47 -7.47 -1.85
N ARG A 99 -21.58 -7.73 -3.16
CA ARG A 99 -22.45 -8.76 -3.72
C ARG A 99 -21.62 -9.92 -4.26
N ASN A 100 -22.02 -11.14 -3.93
CA ASN A 100 -21.50 -12.36 -4.53
C ASN A 100 -22.35 -12.76 -5.75
N ASN A 101 -21.93 -12.34 -6.94
CA ASN A 101 -22.56 -12.74 -8.21
C ASN A 101 -22.09 -14.14 -8.67
N GLY A 102 -21.09 -14.70 -7.98
CA GLY A 102 -20.46 -15.96 -8.27
C GLY A 102 -21.22 -17.17 -7.73
N ASN A 103 -20.58 -18.33 -7.83
CA ASN A 103 -21.08 -19.59 -7.27
C ASN A 103 -20.16 -20.18 -6.19
N LEU A 104 -19.18 -19.40 -5.71
CA LEU A 104 -18.25 -19.76 -4.65
C LEU A 104 -18.53 -18.92 -3.41
N ALA A 105 -18.49 -19.56 -2.23
CA ALA A 105 -18.50 -18.82 -0.99
C ALA A 105 -17.22 -17.99 -0.89
N LEU A 106 -17.34 -16.77 -0.40
CA LEU A 106 -16.21 -15.87 -0.32
C LEU A 106 -16.06 -15.31 1.08
N LYS A 107 -14.83 -14.93 1.37
CA LYS A 107 -14.50 -14.02 2.45
C LYS A 107 -13.92 -12.75 1.87
N TYR A 108 -14.12 -11.63 2.54
CA TYR A 108 -13.65 -10.35 2.01
C TYR A 108 -13.37 -9.33 3.10
N ASN A 109 -12.59 -8.33 2.73
CA ASN A 109 -12.34 -7.11 3.48
C ASN A 109 -12.79 -5.90 2.67
N ILE A 110 -13.24 -4.86 3.36
CA ILE A 110 -13.45 -3.52 2.78
C ILE A 110 -12.32 -2.64 3.28
N VAL A 111 -11.61 -2.03 2.35
CA VAL A 111 -10.47 -1.17 2.60
C VAL A 111 -10.77 0.21 2.04
N LEU A 112 -10.63 1.24 2.87
CA LEU A 112 -10.73 2.63 2.48
C LEU A 112 -9.31 3.19 2.37
N ASN A 113 -8.93 3.73 1.22
CA ASN A 113 -7.66 4.40 1.02
C ASN A 113 -7.89 5.91 0.89
N ILE A 114 -7.41 6.66 1.87
CA ILE A 114 -7.64 8.08 2.01
C ILE A 114 -6.39 8.84 1.55
N ILE A 115 -6.55 9.72 0.57
CA ILE A 115 -5.50 10.59 0.06
C ILE A 115 -5.86 12.02 0.46
N ASP A 116 -4.94 12.68 1.17
CA ASP A 116 -5.13 14.05 1.61
C ASP A 116 -5.03 15.05 0.46
N GLY A 117 -6.03 15.88 0.31
CA GLY A 117 -5.98 17.11 -0.49
C GLY A 117 -6.06 18.38 0.37
N GLY A 118 -5.86 18.24 1.68
CA GLY A 118 -5.83 19.30 2.67
C GLY A 118 -7.07 19.40 3.55
N LEU A 119 -8.01 18.44 3.50
CA LEU A 119 -9.17 18.38 4.40
C LEU A 119 -8.97 17.49 5.63
N ILE A 120 -7.85 16.78 5.75
CA ILE A 120 -7.54 16.01 6.96
C ILE A 120 -7.48 16.91 8.20
N GLY A 121 -8.01 16.40 9.31
CA GLY A 121 -8.16 17.14 10.57
C GLY A 121 -9.51 17.85 10.70
N ALA A 122 -10.15 18.21 9.58
CA ALA A 122 -11.49 18.79 9.54
C ALA A 122 -12.62 17.76 9.34
N LEU A 123 -12.28 16.52 8.97
CA LEU A 123 -13.26 15.49 8.63
C LEU A 123 -13.27 14.34 9.64
N GLU A 124 -14.46 13.79 9.88
CA GLU A 124 -14.73 12.55 10.61
C GLU A 124 -15.42 11.56 9.66
N TYR A 125 -15.23 10.26 9.88
CA TYR A 125 -15.92 9.20 9.13
C TYR A 125 -16.76 8.34 10.07
N ALA A 126 -17.80 7.71 9.49
CA ALA A 126 -18.56 6.66 10.11
C ALA A 126 -18.80 5.51 9.13
N ILE A 127 -18.65 4.27 9.59
CA ILE A 127 -19.01 3.07 8.85
C ILE A 127 -20.11 2.36 9.63
N LEU A 128 -21.25 2.19 8.97
CA LEU A 128 -22.44 1.57 9.53
C LEU A 128 -22.62 0.22 8.87
N ASP A 129 -22.60 -0.82 9.68
CA ASP A 129 -22.74 -2.19 9.21
C ASP A 129 -24.22 -2.60 9.05
N GLY A 130 -24.51 -3.43 8.05
CA GLY A 130 -25.85 -3.99 7.80
C GLY A 130 -26.90 -3.00 7.31
N VAL A 131 -26.50 -1.84 6.79
CA VAL A 131 -27.44 -0.78 6.36
C VAL A 131 -27.89 -0.99 4.92
N ASP A 132 -29.05 -1.65 4.75
CA ASP A 132 -29.71 -1.85 3.47
C ASP A 132 -30.71 -0.71 3.17
N ALA A 133 -30.36 0.17 2.23
CA ALA A 133 -31.21 1.29 1.82
C ALA A 133 -32.46 0.85 1.03
N SER A 134 -32.47 -0.39 0.52
CA SER A 134 -33.62 -0.97 -0.18
C SER A 134 -34.67 -1.58 0.77
N ALA A 135 -34.34 -1.70 2.06
CA ALA A 135 -35.21 -2.32 3.05
C ALA A 135 -36.56 -1.57 3.19
N PRO A 136 -37.70 -2.27 3.27
CA PRO A 136 -38.99 -1.62 3.44
C PRO A 136 -39.05 -0.77 4.71
N GLY A 137 -39.34 0.53 4.55
CA GLY A 137 -39.41 1.47 5.67
C GLY A 137 -38.05 2.00 6.14
N PHE A 138 -36.99 1.80 5.35
CA PHE A 138 -35.71 2.45 5.58
C PHE A 138 -35.87 3.97 5.63
N VAL A 139 -35.25 4.59 6.64
CA VAL A 139 -35.19 6.04 6.82
C VAL A 139 -33.72 6.40 7.02
N PRO A 140 -33.12 7.20 6.12
CA PRO A 140 -31.77 7.72 6.29
C PRO A 140 -31.60 8.46 7.63
N PRO A 141 -30.46 8.32 8.32
CA PRO A 141 -30.14 9.15 9.48
C PRO A 141 -30.20 10.63 9.11
N ALA A 142 -30.83 11.46 9.95
CA ALA A 142 -31.07 12.86 9.66
C ALA A 142 -29.88 13.77 10.05
N SER A 143 -28.92 13.27 10.84
CA SER A 143 -27.79 14.06 11.33
C SER A 143 -26.58 13.20 11.70
N TRP A 144 -25.42 13.85 11.83
CA TRP A 144 -24.20 13.22 12.35
C TRP A 144 -24.37 12.64 13.75
N ASP A 145 -25.12 13.31 14.62
CA ASP A 145 -25.37 12.81 15.98
C ASP A 145 -26.23 11.54 16.00
N GLU A 146 -27.20 11.43 15.08
CA GLU A 146 -27.95 10.18 14.90
C GLU A 146 -27.05 9.05 14.42
N ILE A 147 -26.13 9.32 13.48
CA ILE A 147 -25.15 8.33 13.00
C ILE A 147 -24.28 7.81 14.14
N LYS A 148 -23.69 8.70 14.94
CA LYS A 148 -22.85 8.32 16.08
C LYS A 148 -23.60 7.55 17.17
N ALA A 149 -24.92 7.72 17.27
CA ALA A 149 -25.76 7.03 18.24
C ALA A 149 -26.14 5.60 17.80
N ILE A 150 -25.88 5.21 16.54
CA ILE A 150 -26.18 3.87 16.03
C ILE A 150 -25.26 2.86 16.72
N SER A 151 -25.86 1.80 17.27
CA SER A 151 -25.11 0.76 17.96
C SER A 151 -24.18 0.03 16.98
N GLY A 152 -22.90 -0.09 17.33
CA GLY A 152 -21.90 -0.79 16.51
C GLY A 152 -21.31 0.03 15.36
N VAL A 153 -21.67 1.31 15.24
CA VAL A 153 -21.04 2.22 14.27
C VAL A 153 -19.55 2.36 14.56
N GLN A 154 -18.73 2.22 13.53
CA GLN A 154 -17.32 2.58 13.61
C GLN A 154 -17.19 4.05 13.27
N THR A 155 -16.55 4.85 14.13
CA THR A 155 -16.35 6.28 13.88
C THR A 155 -14.91 6.66 14.18
N GLY A 156 -14.39 7.66 13.47
CA GLY A 156 -13.10 8.23 13.82
C GLY A 156 -12.79 9.49 13.02
N ASP A 157 -11.70 10.14 13.38
CA ASP A 157 -11.12 11.19 12.55
C ASP A 157 -10.64 10.60 11.23
N VAL A 158 -10.89 11.32 10.13
CA VAL A 158 -10.32 10.98 8.84
C VAL A 158 -8.83 11.28 8.88
N VAL A 159 -8.03 10.24 8.67
CA VAL A 159 -6.58 10.32 8.54
C VAL A 159 -6.15 9.85 7.16
N ALA A 160 -4.99 10.30 6.71
CA ALA A 160 -4.44 9.88 5.45
C ALA A 160 -4.13 8.39 5.58
N GLY A 161 -4.55 7.60 4.61
CA GLY A 161 -4.22 6.20 4.58
C GLY A 161 -5.31 5.17 4.54
N THR A 162 -4.93 3.98 5.00
CA THR A 162 -5.70 2.77 4.86
C THR A 162 -6.47 2.48 6.13
N ILE A 163 -7.80 2.48 6.00
CA ILE A 163 -8.72 2.05 7.05
C ILE A 163 -9.33 0.73 6.59
N VAL A 164 -9.28 -0.31 7.42
CA VAL A 164 -10.02 -1.55 7.17
C VAL A 164 -11.43 -1.36 7.72
N ALA A 165 -12.36 -0.99 6.85
CA ALA A 165 -13.74 -0.71 7.21
C ALA A 165 -14.53 -1.97 7.60
N ALA A 166 -14.20 -3.09 6.97
CA ALA A 166 -14.75 -4.38 7.35
C ALA A 166 -13.69 -5.45 7.15
N GLN A 167 -13.59 -6.38 8.09
CA GLN A 167 -12.58 -7.42 8.05
C GLN A 167 -13.21 -8.81 8.18
N ASN A 168 -12.68 -9.76 7.41
CA ASN A 168 -13.02 -11.18 7.43
C ASN A 168 -14.53 -11.41 7.33
N ARG A 169 -15.19 -10.58 6.53
CA ARG A 169 -16.61 -10.74 6.22
C ARG A 169 -16.80 -11.95 5.34
N VAL A 170 -18.03 -12.46 5.32
CA VAL A 170 -18.36 -13.75 4.74
C VAL A 170 -19.64 -13.60 3.94
N LEU A 171 -19.62 -14.12 2.72
CA LEU A 171 -20.81 -14.38 1.93
C LEU A 171 -20.81 -15.87 1.59
N ASP A 172 -21.48 -16.66 2.43
CA ASP A 172 -21.55 -18.12 2.35
C ASP A 172 -22.93 -18.65 1.94
N GLY A 173 -23.86 -17.74 1.61
CA GLY A 173 -25.23 -18.06 1.23
C GLY A 173 -25.30 -19.11 0.11
N ILE A 174 -24.31 -19.14 -0.78
CA ILE A 174 -24.21 -20.13 -1.85
C ILE A 174 -23.98 -21.57 -1.34
N ALA A 175 -23.38 -21.73 -0.16
CA ALA A 175 -23.14 -23.00 0.51
C ALA A 175 -24.33 -23.44 1.40
N GLN A 176 -25.33 -22.58 1.60
CA GLN A 176 -26.54 -22.89 2.36
C GLN A 176 -27.52 -23.75 1.54
N ASN A 177 -28.51 -24.35 2.21
CA ASN A 177 -29.55 -25.16 1.56
C ASN A 177 -30.96 -24.64 1.94
N PRO A 178 -31.72 -24.03 1.00
CA PRO A 178 -31.35 -23.79 -0.41
C PRO A 178 -30.25 -22.72 -0.56
N PRO A 179 -29.47 -22.74 -1.65
CA PRO A 179 -28.41 -21.76 -1.88
C PRO A 179 -29.01 -20.38 -2.15
N ILE A 180 -28.43 -19.36 -1.53
CA ILE A 180 -28.78 -17.95 -1.71
C ILE A 180 -27.87 -17.40 -2.82
N GLN A 181 -28.47 -17.04 -3.95
CA GLN A 181 -27.78 -16.39 -5.07
C GLN A 181 -27.75 -14.88 -4.85
N ASN A 182 -26.69 -14.22 -5.33
CA ASN A 182 -26.53 -12.76 -5.22
C ASN A 182 -26.63 -12.25 -3.77
N GLU A 183 -26.16 -13.06 -2.82
CA GLU A 183 -26.06 -12.63 -1.42
C GLU A 183 -25.26 -11.32 -1.38
N THR A 184 -25.80 -10.32 -0.68
CA THR A 184 -25.21 -8.99 -0.59
C THR A 184 -25.10 -8.61 0.88
N ASP A 185 -23.91 -8.24 1.32
CA ASP A 185 -23.67 -7.65 2.63
C ASP A 185 -23.60 -6.13 2.48
N TYR A 186 -24.49 -5.43 3.19
CA TYR A 186 -24.74 -4.00 3.01
C TYR A 186 -24.08 -3.18 4.10
N PHE A 187 -23.61 -1.98 3.75
CA PHE A 187 -23.04 -1.04 4.71
C PHE A 187 -23.24 0.40 4.23
N ALA A 188 -23.06 1.37 5.12
CA ALA A 188 -23.02 2.78 4.75
C ALA A 188 -21.69 3.40 5.15
N LEU A 189 -21.17 4.28 4.30
CA LEU A 189 -20.02 5.13 4.61
C LEU A 189 -20.52 6.57 4.70
N ALA A 190 -20.30 7.20 5.85
CA ALA A 190 -20.57 8.61 6.04
C ALA A 190 -19.28 9.37 6.33
N VAL A 191 -19.20 10.60 5.85
CA VAL A 191 -18.11 11.54 6.12
C VAL A 191 -18.73 12.87 6.54
N HIS A 192 -18.22 13.45 7.62
CA HIS A 192 -18.74 14.66 8.24
C HIS A 192 -17.63 15.70 8.39
N MET A 193 -17.92 16.96 8.02
CA MET A 193 -17.02 18.07 8.31
C MET A 193 -17.35 18.67 9.66
N LYS A 194 -16.33 18.77 10.52
CA LYS A 194 -16.45 19.32 11.88
C LYS A 194 -16.96 20.76 11.85
N GLU A 195 -17.79 21.10 12.82
CA GLU A 195 -18.40 22.42 12.97
C GLU A 195 -17.39 23.55 13.21
N ASP A 196 -16.20 23.22 13.73
CA ASP A 196 -15.14 24.17 14.04
C ASP A 196 -14.09 24.31 12.93
N ALA A 197 -14.29 23.67 11.77
CA ALA A 197 -13.38 23.76 10.64
C ALA A 197 -13.27 25.20 10.10
N GLY A 198 -12.05 25.74 10.10
CA GLY A 198 -11.77 27.12 9.69
C GLY A 198 -11.52 27.31 8.19
N ASN A 199 -11.23 28.57 7.81
CA ASN A 199 -10.99 28.96 6.41
C ASN A 199 -9.73 28.34 5.79
N GLU A 200 -8.82 27.79 6.59
CA GLU A 200 -7.63 27.05 6.15
C GLU A 200 -7.97 25.82 5.29
N TYR A 201 -9.19 25.29 5.41
CA TYR A 201 -9.70 24.16 4.63
C TYR A 201 -10.42 24.58 3.33
N MET A 202 -10.57 25.89 3.08
CA MET A 202 -11.29 26.38 1.90
C MET A 202 -10.55 26.06 0.60
N GLY A 203 -11.26 25.43 -0.35
CA GLY A 203 -10.70 25.02 -1.65
C GLY A 203 -9.75 23.81 -1.57
N LYS A 204 -9.78 23.07 -0.45
CA LYS A 204 -9.09 21.79 -0.28
C LYS A 204 -10.01 20.64 -0.67
N ASP A 205 -9.42 19.48 -0.89
CA ASP A 205 -10.15 18.26 -1.23
C ASP A 205 -9.68 17.05 -0.40
N ILE A 206 -10.35 15.92 -0.60
CA ILE A 206 -9.97 14.62 -0.08
C ILE A 206 -10.44 13.56 -1.06
N THR A 207 -9.63 12.50 -1.23
CA THR A 207 -10.03 11.33 -2.01
C THR A 207 -10.12 10.13 -1.08
N ILE A 208 -11.19 9.34 -1.21
CA ILE A 208 -11.40 8.11 -0.45
C ILE A 208 -11.72 7.00 -1.45
N ASP A 209 -10.77 6.10 -1.69
CA ASP A 209 -10.96 4.94 -2.55
C ASP A 209 -11.54 3.79 -1.73
N VAL A 210 -12.60 3.15 -2.21
CA VAL A 210 -13.19 1.96 -1.59
C VAL A 210 -12.75 0.73 -2.36
N THR A 211 -12.01 -0.17 -1.72
CA THR A 211 -11.52 -1.42 -2.32
C THR A 211 -12.09 -2.62 -1.58
N VAL A 212 -12.65 -3.56 -2.33
CA VAL A 212 -13.04 -4.88 -1.81
C VAL A 212 -11.93 -5.87 -2.13
N VAL A 213 -11.32 -6.46 -1.10
CA VAL A 213 -10.33 -7.53 -1.25
C VAL A 213 -10.99 -8.84 -0.85
N ALA A 214 -11.22 -9.73 -1.81
CA ALA A 214 -11.95 -10.97 -1.60
C ALA A 214 -11.13 -12.21 -1.99
N GLY A 215 -11.45 -13.33 -1.36
CA GLY A 215 -10.88 -14.64 -1.64
C GLY A 215 -11.90 -15.74 -1.35
N GLN A 216 -11.65 -16.94 -1.86
CA GLN A 216 -12.54 -18.07 -1.63
C GLN A 216 -12.57 -18.47 -0.15
N MET A 217 -13.73 -18.91 0.32
CA MET A 217 -13.92 -19.46 1.66
C MET A 217 -14.05 -20.99 1.63
N THR A 218 -13.53 -21.65 2.66
CA THR A 218 -13.89 -23.04 3.01
C THR A 218 -15.34 -23.17 3.45
N ALA A 219 -16.25 -23.23 2.48
CA ALA A 219 -17.66 -23.51 2.72
C ALA A 219 -18.16 -24.74 1.95
N GLU A 220 -17.61 -25.03 0.78
CA GLU A 220 -18.05 -26.19 -0.01
C GLU A 220 -17.39 -27.47 0.53
N SER A 221 -18.18 -28.55 0.58
CA SER A 221 -17.73 -29.87 1.03
C SER A 221 -17.76 -30.82 -0.15
N ASP A 222 -16.70 -31.60 -0.31
CA ASP A 222 -16.71 -32.77 -1.19
C ASP A 222 -16.85 -34.07 -0.38
N SER A 223 -16.60 -35.21 -1.01
CA SER A 223 -16.66 -36.52 -0.34
C SER A 223 -15.54 -36.78 0.68
N PHE A 224 -14.56 -35.88 0.81
CA PHE A 224 -13.40 -36.02 1.69
C PHE A 224 -13.46 -35.01 2.85
N ASP A 225 -13.51 -33.71 2.58
CA ASP A 225 -13.68 -32.64 3.58
C ASP A 225 -14.08 -31.30 2.93
N ASN A 226 -13.99 -30.21 3.69
CA ASN A 226 -14.26 -28.84 3.26
C ASN A 226 -13.03 -27.92 3.41
N GLN A 227 -11.83 -28.48 3.46
CA GLN A 227 -10.61 -27.76 3.90
C GLN A 227 -9.72 -27.29 2.75
N TYR A 228 -10.09 -27.50 1.49
CA TYR A 228 -9.19 -27.20 0.37
C TYR A 228 -8.88 -25.70 0.21
N ASP A 229 -9.75 -24.80 0.68
CA ASP A 229 -9.54 -23.35 0.66
C ASP A 229 -9.09 -22.74 2.00
N LYS A 230 -8.73 -23.58 2.99
CA LYS A 230 -8.57 -23.10 4.39
C LYS A 230 -7.44 -22.07 4.51
N ASP A 231 -6.48 -22.17 3.59
CA ASP A 231 -5.28 -21.36 3.53
C ASP A 231 -5.40 -20.21 2.51
N ALA A 232 -6.57 -19.99 1.88
CA ALA A 232 -6.78 -18.87 0.97
C ALA A 232 -6.71 -17.55 1.76
N LYS A 233 -5.57 -16.89 1.86
CA LYS A 233 -5.43 -15.66 2.67
C LYS A 233 -5.97 -14.44 1.94
N LEU A 234 -6.57 -13.51 2.68
CA LEU A 234 -6.87 -12.18 2.18
C LEU A 234 -5.57 -11.37 2.24
N GLY A 235 -5.22 -10.68 1.15
CA GLY A 235 -4.01 -9.86 1.08
C GLY A 235 -3.98 -8.66 2.02
N VAL A 236 -4.92 -8.54 2.97
CA VAL A 236 -4.98 -7.45 3.96
C VAL A 236 -5.26 -8.06 5.34
N ILE A 237 -4.36 -7.86 6.28
CA ILE A 237 -4.34 -8.48 7.61
C ILE A 237 -4.21 -7.37 8.65
N THR A 238 -5.18 -7.24 9.55
CA THR A 238 -5.04 -6.35 10.71
C THR A 238 -4.09 -6.97 11.73
N VAL A 239 -3.27 -6.14 12.35
CA VAL A 239 -2.25 -6.58 13.30
C VAL A 239 -2.33 -5.69 14.53
N THR A 240 -2.11 -6.26 15.71
CA THR A 240 -1.94 -5.58 17.00
C THR A 240 -0.48 -5.70 17.46
N PRO A 241 -0.02 -4.91 18.44
CA PRO A 241 1.33 -5.08 18.96
C PRO A 241 1.61 -6.49 19.50
N SER A 242 0.59 -7.21 19.99
CA SER A 242 0.76 -8.55 20.56
C SER A 242 0.98 -9.68 19.55
N ASP A 243 0.51 -9.55 18.31
CA ASP A 243 0.59 -10.61 17.28
C ASP A 243 1.51 -10.28 16.10
N ILE A 244 2.11 -9.08 16.05
CA ILE A 244 3.00 -8.66 14.96
C ILE A 244 4.10 -9.67 14.63
N ASN A 245 4.77 -10.25 15.62
CA ASN A 245 5.84 -11.22 15.37
C ASN A 245 5.33 -12.51 14.73
N GLU A 246 4.14 -12.98 15.13
CA GLU A 246 3.51 -14.15 14.52
C GLU A 246 3.13 -13.87 13.06
N LYS A 247 2.58 -12.68 12.78
CA LYS A 247 2.24 -12.27 11.41
C LYS A 247 3.46 -12.14 10.53
N LEU A 248 4.56 -11.58 11.04
CA LEU A 248 5.82 -11.47 10.32
C LEU A 248 6.45 -12.84 10.02
N MET A 249 6.41 -13.79 10.96
CA MET A 249 6.93 -15.15 10.74
C MET A 249 6.21 -15.91 9.62
N ASN A 250 4.96 -15.55 9.33
CA ASN A 250 4.12 -16.22 8.34
C ASN A 250 3.73 -15.25 7.19
N LEU A 251 4.52 -14.21 6.98
CA LEU A 251 4.27 -13.19 5.97
C LEU A 251 4.45 -13.77 4.56
N GLU A 252 3.48 -13.53 3.70
CA GLU A 252 3.47 -14.00 2.31
C GLU A 252 3.41 -12.83 1.33
N ASN A 253 3.72 -13.09 0.06
CA ASN A 253 3.64 -12.11 -1.00
C ASN A 253 2.24 -11.51 -1.13
N ASN A 254 2.16 -10.26 -1.60
CA ASN A 254 0.89 -9.53 -1.80
C ASN A 254 0.09 -9.32 -0.51
N THR A 255 0.79 -9.16 0.62
CA THR A 255 0.17 -8.93 1.93
C THR A 255 0.34 -7.48 2.38
N GLU A 256 -0.76 -6.90 2.83
CA GLU A 256 -0.83 -5.66 3.61
C GLU A 256 -1.05 -5.97 5.09
N LEU A 257 -0.12 -5.53 5.93
CA LEU A 257 -0.24 -5.54 7.38
C LEU A 257 -0.76 -4.18 7.86
N VAL A 258 -2.00 -4.14 8.34
CA VAL A 258 -2.64 -2.92 8.86
C VAL A 258 -2.51 -2.87 10.38
N LEU A 259 -1.61 -2.03 10.86
CA LEU A 259 -1.31 -1.84 12.27
C LEU A 259 -2.42 -1.04 12.95
N GLN A 260 -3.15 -1.69 13.85
CA GLN A 260 -4.20 -1.06 14.67
C GLN A 260 -3.62 -0.31 15.88
N PRO A 261 -4.21 0.83 16.28
CA PRO A 261 -3.83 1.48 17.52
C PRO A 261 -4.12 0.56 18.71
N ALA A 262 -3.22 0.56 19.69
CA ALA A 262 -3.40 -0.16 20.94
C ALA A 262 -3.04 0.77 22.10
N TYR A 263 -3.74 0.60 23.22
CA TYR A 263 -3.59 1.44 24.40
C TYR A 263 -3.44 0.56 25.65
N ASP A 264 -2.61 0.99 26.60
CA ASP A 264 -2.49 0.34 27.89
C ASP A 264 -3.71 0.65 28.79
N GLU A 265 -3.75 0.07 30.00
CA GLU A 265 -4.82 0.30 30.97
C GLU A 265 -4.97 1.78 31.41
N ASN A 266 -3.95 2.60 31.17
CA ASN A 266 -3.93 4.02 31.48
C ASN A 266 -4.25 4.90 30.25
N GLY A 267 -4.53 4.30 29.09
CA GLY A 267 -4.81 5.00 27.84
C GLY A 267 -3.57 5.50 27.10
N ASN A 268 -2.36 5.07 27.47
CA ASN A 268 -1.15 5.42 26.72
C ASN A 268 -1.01 4.53 25.48
N PRO A 269 -0.54 5.06 24.33
CA PRO A 269 -0.26 4.25 23.14
C PRO A 269 0.76 3.14 23.43
N VAL A 270 0.43 1.93 23.00
CA VAL A 270 1.35 0.78 23.02
C VAL A 270 2.06 0.71 21.67
N SER A 271 3.37 0.86 21.69
CA SER A 271 4.20 0.79 20.48
C SER A 271 4.32 -0.66 19.97
N TYR A 272 4.39 -0.81 18.64
CA TYR A 272 4.79 -2.07 17.99
C TYR A 272 6.27 -2.42 18.22
N GLY A 273 7.06 -1.50 18.78
CA GLY A 273 8.50 -1.66 18.91
C GLY A 273 9.16 -1.73 17.53
N VAL A 274 10.06 -2.71 17.37
CA VAL A 274 10.81 -2.93 16.13
C VAL A 274 10.09 -3.95 15.26
N ILE A 275 9.68 -3.55 14.06
CA ILE A 275 9.13 -4.43 13.03
C ILE A 275 10.26 -4.92 12.15
N ASP A 276 10.58 -6.21 12.18
CA ASP A 276 11.59 -6.83 11.32
C ASP A 276 10.93 -7.71 10.25
N LEU A 277 10.89 -7.20 9.01
CA LEU A 277 10.31 -7.88 7.86
C LEU A 277 11.04 -9.14 7.44
N THR A 278 12.22 -9.40 7.99
CA THR A 278 12.98 -10.62 7.69
C THR A 278 12.79 -11.72 8.70
N GLN A 279 11.91 -11.54 9.69
CA GLN A 279 11.46 -12.62 10.55
C GLN A 279 10.83 -13.73 9.70
N GLY A 280 11.10 -14.99 10.03
CA GLY A 280 10.60 -16.14 9.28
C GLY A 280 11.28 -16.44 7.93
N LEU A 281 11.97 -15.47 7.32
CA LEU A 281 12.63 -15.68 6.02
C LEU A 281 13.97 -16.42 6.14
N GLU A 282 14.29 -17.19 5.11
CA GLU A 282 15.54 -17.91 4.87
C GLU A 282 16.35 -17.32 3.70
N SER A 283 17.56 -17.85 3.48
CA SER A 283 18.44 -17.37 2.41
C SER A 283 17.88 -17.66 1.02
N GLY A 284 17.81 -16.64 0.17
CA GLY A 284 17.25 -16.75 -1.18
C GLY A 284 15.74 -16.49 -1.25
N ASP A 285 15.05 -16.35 -0.11
CA ASP A 285 13.63 -16.02 -0.11
C ASP A 285 13.36 -14.66 -0.73
N THR A 286 12.19 -14.53 -1.37
CA THR A 286 11.72 -13.28 -1.96
C THR A 286 10.35 -12.95 -1.40
N LEU A 287 10.22 -11.77 -0.80
CA LEU A 287 8.95 -11.15 -0.46
C LEU A 287 8.59 -10.12 -1.53
N GLU A 288 7.38 -10.24 -2.08
CA GLU A 288 6.89 -9.36 -3.15
C GLU A 288 5.62 -8.62 -2.71
N ASN A 289 5.52 -7.34 -3.08
CA ASN A 289 4.31 -6.52 -2.92
C ASN A 289 3.80 -6.48 -1.47
N ILE A 290 4.68 -6.16 -0.54
CA ILE A 290 4.33 -6.06 0.87
C ILE A 290 3.94 -4.62 1.18
N VAL A 291 2.87 -4.44 1.95
CA VAL A 291 2.46 -3.15 2.49
C VAL A 291 2.45 -3.22 4.01
N ILE A 292 3.05 -2.24 4.69
CA ILE A 292 2.84 -2.00 6.12
C ILE A 292 2.10 -0.67 6.21
N SER A 293 0.88 -0.70 6.73
CA SER A 293 0.07 0.50 6.89
C SER A 293 -0.36 0.72 8.34
N GLY A 294 -0.46 1.96 8.77
CA GLY A 294 -0.99 2.33 10.09
C GLY A 294 -2.43 2.81 10.03
N SER A 295 -3.23 2.41 11.01
CA SER A 295 -4.43 3.15 11.39
C SER A 295 -4.06 4.32 12.32
N ALA A 296 -4.92 5.34 12.41
CA ALA A 296 -4.69 6.51 13.26
C ALA A 296 -4.28 6.12 14.69
N GLY A 297 -3.13 6.63 15.16
CA GLY A 297 -2.62 6.35 16.51
C GLY A 297 -1.75 5.10 16.64
N ALA A 298 -1.54 4.31 15.57
CA ALA A 298 -0.52 3.26 15.57
C ALA A 298 0.89 3.88 15.59
N VAL A 299 1.69 3.48 16.58
CA VAL A 299 3.06 3.97 16.76
C VAL A 299 4.06 2.83 16.62
N VAL A 300 5.07 3.05 15.78
CA VAL A 300 6.16 2.09 15.53
C VAL A 300 7.46 2.72 16.00
N GLU A 301 8.30 1.95 16.68
CA GLU A 301 9.62 2.44 17.06
C GLU A 301 10.53 2.51 15.82
N ARG A 302 10.63 1.38 15.12
CA ARG A 302 11.52 1.21 13.95
C ARG A 302 11.02 0.14 12.99
N ILE A 303 11.38 0.27 11.71
CA ILE A 303 11.16 -0.76 10.68
C ILE A 303 12.53 -1.24 10.17
N LEU A 304 12.77 -2.54 10.25
CA LEU A 304 13.94 -3.22 9.71
C LEU A 304 13.52 -4.03 8.48
N ILE A 305 14.13 -3.70 7.34
CA ILE A 305 13.89 -4.33 6.04
C ILE A 305 15.01 -5.37 5.76
N SER A 306 15.86 -5.62 6.75
CA SER A 306 16.92 -6.62 6.75
C SER A 306 17.36 -6.86 8.19
N GLY A 307 17.51 -8.12 8.61
CA GLY A 307 17.89 -8.49 9.97
C GLY A 307 19.07 -7.70 10.52
N SER A 308 19.07 -7.48 11.83
CA SER A 308 20.18 -6.84 12.52
C SER A 308 21.43 -7.72 12.45
N ASN A 309 22.46 -7.23 11.77
CA ASN A 309 23.82 -7.79 11.73
C ASN A 309 24.04 -9.16 11.05
N ASP A 310 23.00 -9.89 10.65
CA ASP A 310 23.12 -11.18 9.94
C ASP A 310 22.47 -11.11 8.56
N SER A 311 23.30 -11.26 7.54
CA SER A 311 22.87 -11.29 6.15
C SER A 311 22.17 -12.61 5.83
N LYS A 312 20.85 -12.59 5.62
CA LYS A 312 20.13 -13.77 5.18
C LYS A 312 20.28 -14.03 3.68
N GLY A 313 20.39 -13.00 2.85
CA GLY A 313 20.31 -13.11 1.39
C GLY A 313 18.87 -13.10 0.86
N VAL A 314 17.98 -12.37 1.52
CA VAL A 314 16.57 -12.22 1.14
C VAL A 314 16.38 -11.11 0.12
N THR A 315 15.39 -11.22 -0.74
CA THR A 315 14.95 -10.14 -1.64
C THR A 315 13.60 -9.59 -1.17
N ILE A 316 13.50 -8.27 -1.08
CA ILE A 316 12.23 -7.57 -0.90
C ILE A 316 11.97 -6.77 -2.17
N ASP A 317 10.97 -7.19 -2.92
CA ASP A 317 10.50 -6.56 -4.13
C ASP A 317 9.22 -5.79 -3.85
N ASN A 318 9.22 -4.48 -4.10
CA ASN A 318 8.06 -3.61 -3.89
C ASN A 318 7.49 -3.62 -2.46
N LEU A 319 8.17 -2.92 -1.55
CA LEU A 319 7.68 -2.63 -0.21
C LEU A 319 7.03 -1.25 -0.14
N THR A 320 5.83 -1.15 0.45
CA THR A 320 5.17 0.12 0.77
C THR A 320 5.02 0.27 2.28
N ILE A 321 5.37 1.44 2.82
CA ILE A 321 5.18 1.82 4.21
C ILE A 321 4.29 3.06 4.21
N ARG A 322 3.13 3.01 4.83
CA ARG A 322 2.20 4.15 4.78
C ARG A 322 1.47 4.45 6.07
N ASN A 323 1.18 5.72 6.31
CA ASN A 323 0.27 6.16 7.39
C ASN A 323 0.74 5.78 8.80
N LEU A 324 2.06 5.73 9.00
CA LEU A 324 2.65 5.38 10.29
C LEU A 324 3.23 6.61 10.98
N VAL A 325 3.14 6.61 12.31
CA VAL A 325 4.01 7.43 13.16
C VAL A 325 5.18 6.56 13.59
N ILE A 326 6.37 6.88 13.08
CA ILE A 326 7.62 6.19 13.41
C ILE A 326 8.43 7.08 14.33
N TYR A 327 8.59 6.68 15.59
CA TYR A 327 9.24 7.48 16.61
C TYR A 327 10.18 6.64 17.46
N ASN A 328 11.43 7.08 17.59
CA ASN A 328 12.42 6.47 18.49
C ASN A 328 12.88 7.47 19.54
N SER A 329 12.70 7.10 20.82
CA SER A 329 13.10 7.86 22.00
C SER A 329 14.52 7.54 22.51
N THR A 330 15.30 6.77 21.76
CA THR A 330 16.65 6.34 22.16
C THR A 330 17.72 7.01 21.30
N SER A 331 18.90 7.27 21.88
CA SER A 331 20.02 8.00 21.26
C SER A 331 20.71 7.26 20.11
N ALA A 332 20.25 6.07 19.75
CA ALA A 332 20.72 5.31 18.61
C ALA A 332 19.55 4.94 17.69
N ASN A 333 19.75 5.14 16.39
CA ASN A 333 19.42 4.23 15.28
C ASN A 333 18.66 4.84 14.10
N ASP A 334 18.73 4.09 13.00
CA ASP A 334 17.97 4.29 11.77
C ASP A 334 16.50 3.89 12.02
N LEU A 335 15.57 4.82 11.85
CA LEU A 335 14.12 4.60 12.05
C LEU A 335 13.58 3.60 11.03
N ILE A 336 14.00 3.73 9.78
CA ILE A 336 13.79 2.75 8.73
C ILE A 336 15.18 2.31 8.26
N ARG A 337 15.53 1.05 8.52
CA ARG A 337 16.84 0.50 8.16
C ARG A 337 16.70 -0.55 7.08
N PHE A 338 17.50 -0.38 6.03
CA PHE A 338 17.93 -1.48 5.19
C PHE A 338 19.45 -1.60 5.30
N SER A 339 19.94 -2.78 5.62
CA SER A 339 21.35 -3.11 5.80
C SER A 339 21.71 -4.21 4.80
N LYS A 340 22.48 -3.86 3.78
CA LYS A 340 23.32 -4.78 3.01
C LYS A 340 24.57 -5.08 3.83
N GLN A 341 24.39 -5.68 5.01
CA GLN A 341 25.36 -6.68 5.44
C GLN A 341 25.00 -7.94 4.63
N GLY A 342 25.96 -8.49 3.88
CA GLY A 342 25.82 -9.60 2.92
C GLY A 342 24.83 -9.40 1.76
N THR A 343 24.09 -10.45 1.36
CA THR A 343 23.40 -10.57 0.04
C THR A 343 21.93 -10.12 -0.02
N ASN A 344 21.39 -9.45 1.01
CA ASN A 344 19.98 -8.99 0.98
C ASN A 344 19.73 -7.94 -0.12
N THR A 345 18.57 -7.97 -0.77
CA THR A 345 18.17 -7.08 -1.87
C THR A 345 16.87 -6.34 -1.60
N LEU A 346 16.82 -5.04 -1.93
CA LEU A 346 15.61 -4.22 -1.97
C LEU A 346 15.48 -3.62 -3.37
N LYS A 347 14.39 -3.90 -4.07
CA LYS A 347 14.17 -3.40 -5.45
C LYS A 347 13.35 -2.11 -5.51
N ARG A 348 12.34 -1.97 -4.65
CA ARG A 348 11.50 -0.78 -4.60
C ARG A 348 10.97 -0.56 -3.20
N LEU A 349 11.03 0.69 -2.74
CA LEU A 349 10.46 1.13 -1.48
C LEU A 349 9.64 2.40 -1.70
N VAL A 350 8.42 2.37 -1.20
CA VAL A 350 7.50 3.50 -1.23
C VAL A 350 7.14 3.86 0.21
N ILE A 351 7.29 5.14 0.58
CA ILE A 351 6.93 5.66 1.91
C ILE A 351 5.92 6.80 1.73
N GLU A 352 4.74 6.66 2.31
CA GLU A 352 3.61 7.59 2.05
C GLU A 352 2.96 8.02 3.35
N ASN A 353 2.59 9.30 3.47
CA ASN A 353 1.81 9.80 4.60
C ASN A 353 2.37 9.42 5.99
N CYS A 354 3.68 9.20 6.10
CA CYS A 354 4.32 8.82 7.36
C CYS A 354 4.82 10.06 8.11
N THR A 355 4.71 10.04 9.43
CA THR A 355 5.38 11.00 10.30
C THR A 355 6.54 10.31 11.00
N ILE A 356 7.75 10.78 10.75
CA ILE A 356 9.01 10.15 11.17
C ILE A 356 9.72 11.14 12.10
N ILE A 357 9.91 10.75 13.36
CA ILE A 357 10.37 11.64 14.43
C ILE A 357 11.54 10.97 15.17
N ALA A 358 12.61 11.72 15.42
CA ALA A 358 13.71 11.28 16.29
C ALA A 358 13.81 12.17 17.54
N ASP A 359 14.05 11.57 18.70
CA ASP A 359 14.27 12.29 19.96
C ASP A 359 15.62 13.03 19.99
N ASP A 360 15.60 14.19 20.67
CA ASP A 360 16.53 15.32 20.59
C ASP A 360 17.58 15.33 21.72
N SER A 361 17.72 14.25 22.48
CA SER A 361 18.52 14.29 23.72
C SER A 361 20.02 14.39 23.51
N ASP A 362 20.57 13.92 22.38
CA ASP A 362 21.98 14.04 22.04
C ASP A 362 22.12 14.37 20.54
N ASN A 363 23.12 15.17 20.16
CA ASN A 363 23.52 15.43 18.76
C ASN A 363 24.03 14.16 18.04
N SER A 364 23.55 12.96 18.41
CA SER A 364 23.91 11.70 17.80
C SER A 364 23.26 11.55 16.43
N LEU A 365 23.90 10.74 15.60
CA LEU A 365 23.68 10.54 14.16
C LEU A 365 22.32 9.88 13.84
N GLY A 366 21.19 10.40 14.31
CA GLY A 366 19.86 9.85 14.02
C GLY A 366 19.56 9.89 12.52
N PHE A 367 19.25 8.72 11.95
CA PHE A 367 18.88 8.60 10.54
C PHE A 367 17.38 8.28 10.44
N GLY A 368 16.68 8.95 9.53
CA GLY A 368 15.27 8.65 9.25
C GLY A 368 15.17 7.34 8.48
N LEU A 369 15.37 7.41 7.18
CA LEU A 369 15.62 6.30 6.29
C LEU A 369 17.12 6.12 6.12
N ALA A 370 17.65 4.96 6.50
CA ALA A 370 19.03 4.57 6.26
C ALA A 370 19.10 3.32 5.39
N LEU A 371 19.68 3.47 4.20
CA LEU A 371 20.06 2.37 3.32
C LEU A 371 21.58 2.18 3.40
N ARG A 372 22.03 1.22 4.21
CA ARG A 372 23.45 0.96 4.47
C ARG A 372 23.95 -0.22 3.65
N GLY A 373 25.13 -0.09 3.07
CA GLY A 373 25.88 -1.17 2.43
C GLY A 373 27.22 -1.45 3.10
N ASP A 374 27.73 -2.66 2.86
CA ASP A 374 28.98 -3.12 3.44
C ASP A 374 30.16 -2.22 3.07
N THR A 375 31.00 -1.94 4.06
CA THR A 375 32.29 -1.25 3.97
C THR A 375 33.40 -2.13 3.38
N ALA A 376 33.21 -3.44 3.25
CA ALA A 376 34.25 -4.38 2.87
C ALA A 376 34.19 -4.85 1.41
N GLY A 377 34.63 -4.00 0.46
CA GLY A 377 35.24 -4.45 -0.81
C GLY A 377 34.46 -5.43 -1.70
N LEU A 378 33.14 -5.46 -1.65
CA LEU A 378 32.31 -6.32 -2.50
C LEU A 378 31.70 -5.53 -3.66
N ASP A 379 31.91 -6.10 -4.84
CA ASP A 379 31.50 -5.74 -6.20
C ASP A 379 30.25 -4.83 -6.35
N ASP A 380 30.32 -3.93 -7.32
CA ASP A 380 29.37 -2.84 -7.67
C ASP A 380 27.98 -3.32 -8.17
N THR A 381 27.58 -4.55 -7.85
CA THR A 381 26.31 -5.17 -8.29
C THR A 381 25.14 -4.84 -7.34
N VAL A 382 25.07 -3.57 -6.94
CA VAL A 382 24.34 -3.05 -5.77
C VAL A 382 22.82 -3.01 -5.97
N ASN A 383 22.07 -3.42 -4.94
CA ASN A 383 20.62 -3.20 -4.73
C ASN A 383 20.13 -1.88 -5.30
N THR A 384 19.54 -1.93 -6.49
CA THR A 384 18.97 -0.79 -7.20
C THR A 384 17.56 -0.55 -6.69
N ALA A 385 17.45 -0.01 -5.48
CA ALA A 385 16.15 0.34 -4.94
C ALA A 385 15.63 1.61 -5.62
N ASP A 386 14.46 1.53 -6.24
CA ASP A 386 13.67 2.71 -6.57
C ASP A 386 12.96 3.20 -5.31
N ILE A 387 13.32 4.39 -4.85
CA ILE A 387 12.79 4.98 -3.61
C ILE A 387 11.81 6.09 -3.96
N VAL A 388 10.60 5.98 -3.44
CA VAL A 388 9.56 7.02 -3.52
C VAL A 388 9.14 7.38 -2.11
N ILE A 389 9.20 8.67 -1.77
CA ILE A 389 8.75 9.21 -0.49
C ILE A 389 7.78 10.33 -0.82
N ARG A 390 6.52 10.23 -0.38
CA ARG A 390 5.51 11.26 -0.65
C ARG A 390 4.67 11.59 0.56
N ASN A 391 4.28 12.86 0.68
CA ASN A 391 3.39 13.35 1.74
C ASN A 391 3.87 13.00 3.17
N CYS A 392 5.17 12.85 3.36
CA CYS A 392 5.74 12.45 4.65
C CYS A 392 6.24 13.67 5.44
N ARG A 393 6.28 13.56 6.76
CA ARG A 393 6.84 14.57 7.66
C ARG A 393 8.03 14.01 8.43
N PHE A 394 9.17 14.70 8.40
CA PHE A 394 10.40 14.34 9.11
C PHE A 394 10.71 15.44 10.14
N VAL A 395 10.83 15.10 11.43
CA VAL A 395 11.00 16.08 12.50
C VAL A 395 12.17 15.73 13.42
N GLY A 396 13.09 16.68 13.62
CA GLY A 396 14.18 16.57 14.61
C GLY A 396 15.29 15.58 14.24
N ILE A 397 15.29 15.08 13.01
CA ILE A 397 16.22 14.05 12.53
C ILE A 397 17.52 14.69 12.03
N ALA A 398 18.67 14.06 12.31
CA ALA A 398 19.95 14.55 11.78
C ALA A 398 20.06 14.32 10.27
N ARG A 399 19.83 13.09 9.80
CA ARG A 399 19.82 12.75 8.37
C ARG A 399 18.56 11.98 7.96
N PRO A 400 17.49 12.68 7.56
CA PRO A 400 16.22 12.10 7.13
C PRO A 400 16.36 11.00 6.08
N ILE A 401 17.19 11.22 5.06
CA ILE A 401 17.38 10.28 3.96
C ILE A 401 18.88 10.07 3.81
N TYR A 402 19.33 8.87 4.14
CA TYR A 402 20.74 8.50 4.18
C TYR A 402 21.00 7.20 3.43
N ALA A 403 21.99 7.22 2.54
CA ALA A 403 22.57 6.03 1.95
C ALA A 403 24.07 6.01 2.20
N THR A 404 24.63 4.83 2.47
CA THR A 404 26.09 4.62 2.57
C THR A 404 26.50 3.35 1.87
N ASN A 405 27.54 3.38 1.02
CA ASN A 405 28.07 2.24 0.27
C ASN A 405 26.99 1.37 -0.39
N ALA A 406 25.86 1.99 -0.73
CA ALA A 406 24.66 1.40 -1.25
C ALA A 406 24.02 2.43 -2.17
N CYS A 407 23.50 2.00 -3.30
CA CYS A 407 23.07 2.88 -4.37
C CYS A 407 21.55 2.82 -4.52
N TRP A 408 20.89 3.97 -4.48
CA TRP A 408 19.54 4.07 -5.04
C TRP A 408 19.64 3.95 -6.56
N ASN A 409 18.65 3.33 -7.21
CA ASN A 409 18.50 3.51 -8.66
C ASN A 409 17.90 4.88 -8.94
N SER A 410 16.83 5.20 -8.21
CA SER A 410 16.14 6.48 -8.24
C SER A 410 15.72 6.90 -6.84
N LEU A 411 15.66 8.21 -6.62
CA LEU A 411 15.02 8.82 -5.47
C LEU A 411 13.98 9.85 -5.93
N THR A 412 12.75 9.68 -5.47
CA THR A 412 11.66 10.65 -5.63
C THR A 412 11.18 11.07 -4.25
N VAL A 413 11.16 12.37 -3.97
CA VAL A 413 10.69 12.96 -2.72
C VAL A 413 9.68 14.05 -3.07
N GLU A 414 8.41 13.84 -2.73
CA GLU A 414 7.31 14.69 -3.18
C GLU A 414 6.45 15.16 -2.00
N ASN A 415 6.09 16.44 -1.97
CA ASN A 415 5.13 16.99 -1.00
C ASN A 415 5.44 16.63 0.47
N CYS A 416 6.72 16.45 0.81
CA CYS A 416 7.16 16.14 2.16
C CYS A 416 7.51 17.41 2.94
N VAL A 417 7.44 17.32 4.27
CA VAL A 417 7.85 18.39 5.18
C VAL A 417 9.04 17.92 6.01
N PHE A 418 10.14 18.67 5.97
CA PHE A 418 11.34 18.44 6.76
C PHE A 418 11.49 19.58 7.77
N GLU A 419 11.43 19.27 9.07
CA GLU A 419 11.44 20.28 10.13
C GLU A 419 12.56 20.03 11.14
N ASN A 420 13.28 21.08 11.50
CA ASN A 420 14.35 21.03 12.51
C ASN A 420 15.42 19.97 12.17
N ILE A 421 15.80 19.89 10.89
CA ILE A 421 16.82 18.93 10.45
C ILE A 421 18.20 19.42 10.88
N LYS A 422 18.90 18.57 11.65
CA LYS A 422 20.18 18.93 12.30
C LYS A 422 21.38 18.83 11.36
N GLU A 423 21.31 17.95 10.37
CA GLU A 423 22.35 17.77 9.37
C GLU A 423 21.79 17.74 7.94
N THR A 424 22.24 16.79 7.11
CA THR A 424 21.90 16.77 5.67
C THR A 424 20.58 16.05 5.44
N VAL A 425 19.65 16.66 4.70
CA VAL A 425 18.36 16.04 4.37
C VAL A 425 18.55 14.77 3.54
N ILE A 426 19.23 14.89 2.40
CA ILE A 426 19.54 13.80 1.47
C ILE A 426 21.06 13.63 1.42
N HIS A 427 21.56 12.55 2.02
CA HIS A 427 22.98 12.25 2.09
C HIS A 427 23.29 10.91 1.42
N CYS A 428 24.03 10.96 0.31
CA CYS A 428 24.43 9.78 -0.48
C CYS A 428 25.94 9.55 -0.32
N GLN A 429 26.34 8.56 0.47
CA GLN A 429 27.72 8.30 0.84
C GLN A 429 28.35 7.12 0.08
N GLY A 430 29.35 7.36 -0.78
CA GLY A 430 30.21 6.30 -1.37
C GLY A 430 29.56 5.50 -2.51
N GLY A 431 30.37 5.08 -3.50
CA GLY A 431 29.97 4.13 -4.56
C GLY A 431 28.77 4.52 -5.44
N ASN A 432 28.39 5.80 -5.52
CA ASN A 432 27.08 6.24 -6.02
C ASN A 432 26.79 5.84 -7.49
N THR A 433 25.85 4.91 -7.73
CA THR A 433 25.29 4.55 -9.06
C THR A 433 23.90 5.13 -9.34
N ILE A 434 23.47 6.12 -8.55
CA ILE A 434 22.15 6.74 -8.69
C ILE A 434 21.96 7.41 -10.05
N LYS A 435 20.83 7.11 -10.68
CA LYS A 435 20.48 7.59 -12.01
C LYS A 435 19.54 8.77 -11.98
N SER A 436 18.64 8.85 -10.99
CA SER A 436 17.70 9.96 -10.91
C SER A 436 17.42 10.42 -9.47
N ILE A 437 17.32 11.73 -9.32
CA ILE A 437 16.84 12.39 -8.09
C ILE A 437 15.77 13.38 -8.51
N SER A 438 14.58 13.29 -7.90
CA SER A 438 13.48 14.24 -8.06
C SER A 438 13.00 14.68 -6.68
N VAL A 439 13.07 15.98 -6.39
CA VAL A 439 12.65 16.58 -5.13
C VAL A 439 11.68 17.69 -5.46
N ILE A 440 10.38 17.42 -5.31
CA ILE A 440 9.30 18.25 -5.86
C ILE A 440 8.28 18.65 -4.78
N GLY A 441 7.91 19.93 -4.70
CA GLY A 441 6.80 20.37 -3.85
C GLY A 441 7.06 20.24 -2.33
N ASN A 442 8.31 20.07 -1.90
CA ASN A 442 8.63 19.83 -0.49
C ASN A 442 8.77 21.14 0.29
N THR A 443 8.51 21.09 1.59
CA THR A 443 8.81 22.18 2.53
C THR A 443 9.98 21.80 3.43
N PHE A 444 11.01 22.62 3.45
CA PHE A 444 12.16 22.51 4.34
C PHE A 444 12.12 23.67 5.32
N LYS A 445 11.99 23.38 6.61
CA LYS A 445 11.84 24.37 7.67
C LYS A 445 12.88 24.14 8.75
N ASP A 446 13.60 25.20 9.11
CA ASP A 446 14.62 25.15 10.17
C ASP A 446 15.71 24.08 9.89
N CYS A 447 16.03 23.85 8.62
CA CYS A 447 17.09 22.92 8.19
C CYS A 447 18.44 23.64 8.16
N LYS A 448 19.32 23.36 9.13
CA LYS A 448 20.51 24.20 9.43
C LYS A 448 21.84 23.71 8.81
N ASN A 449 21.79 22.82 7.81
CA ASN A 449 22.98 22.26 7.17
C ASN A 449 22.83 22.14 5.64
N ARG A 450 22.67 20.93 5.07
CA ARG A 450 22.63 20.71 3.61
C ARG A 450 21.34 20.03 3.18
N ILE A 451 20.89 20.32 1.96
CA ILE A 451 19.74 19.61 1.39
C ILE A 451 20.20 18.35 0.68
N LEU A 452 21.19 18.45 -0.22
CA LEU A 452 21.72 17.31 -0.95
C LEU A 452 23.25 17.26 -0.83
N ARG A 453 23.77 16.13 -0.35
CA ARG A 453 25.21 15.88 -0.24
C ARG A 453 25.59 14.51 -0.81
N PRO A 454 26.26 14.45 -1.96
CA PRO A 454 27.03 13.27 -2.38
C PRO A 454 28.39 13.22 -1.67
N ASN A 455 28.88 12.05 -1.24
CA ASN A 455 30.31 11.86 -0.92
C ASN A 455 31.15 11.57 -2.17
N ASN A 456 32.48 11.67 -2.04
CA ASN A 456 33.48 11.77 -3.12
C ASN A 456 33.41 13.09 -3.91
N GLY A 457 33.69 14.21 -3.24
CA GLY A 457 33.85 15.51 -3.91
C GLY A 457 32.58 16.09 -4.56
N GLY A 458 31.40 15.56 -4.22
CA GLY A 458 30.12 16.02 -4.76
C GLY A 458 29.72 15.39 -6.10
N LEU A 459 30.51 14.46 -6.65
CA LEU A 459 30.28 13.90 -7.98
C LEU A 459 29.18 12.83 -7.97
N LEU A 460 28.21 12.96 -8.88
CA LEU A 460 27.20 11.93 -9.20
C LEU A 460 27.37 11.52 -10.68
N PRO A 461 28.34 10.65 -11.01
CA PRO A 461 28.77 10.44 -12.40
C PRO A 461 27.75 9.71 -13.28
N TYR A 462 26.84 8.93 -12.70
CA TYR A 462 25.82 8.15 -13.42
C TYR A 462 24.44 8.82 -13.47
N LEU A 463 24.33 10.05 -12.98
CA LEU A 463 23.05 10.74 -12.87
C LEU A 463 22.57 11.20 -14.25
N THR A 464 21.39 10.74 -14.66
CA THR A 464 20.70 11.14 -15.89
C THR A 464 19.60 12.15 -15.65
N LYS A 465 19.16 12.34 -14.39
CA LYS A 465 18.12 13.30 -14.01
C LYS A 465 18.35 13.90 -12.62
N LEU A 466 18.28 15.22 -12.51
CA LEU A 466 18.27 15.97 -11.25
C LEU A 466 17.18 17.04 -11.28
N HIS A 467 16.05 16.79 -10.65
CA HIS A 467 14.97 17.77 -10.52
C HIS A 467 14.87 18.23 -9.07
N PHE A 468 14.89 19.54 -8.84
CA PHE A 468 14.56 20.19 -7.58
C PHE A 468 13.55 21.29 -7.90
N LYS A 469 12.26 20.99 -7.79
CA LYS A 469 11.20 21.85 -8.34
C LYS A 469 10.15 22.22 -7.30
N ASP A 470 9.64 23.43 -7.35
CA ASP A 470 8.48 23.87 -6.54
C ASP A 470 8.69 23.68 -5.02
N ASN A 471 9.93 23.68 -4.53
CA ASN A 471 10.21 23.47 -3.10
C ASN A 471 10.24 24.81 -2.34
N THR A 472 9.81 24.77 -1.08
CA THR A 472 9.80 25.92 -0.17
C THR A 472 10.83 25.72 0.95
N PHE A 473 11.68 26.72 1.18
CA PHE A 473 12.70 26.75 2.23
C PHE A 473 12.37 27.89 3.19
N ILE A 474 12.28 27.59 4.48
CA ILE A 474 11.89 28.54 5.54
C ILE A 474 12.92 28.47 6.66
N ASN A 475 13.57 29.60 6.95
CA ASN A 475 14.58 29.71 8.01
C ASN A 475 15.68 28.64 7.90
N CYS A 476 16.07 28.33 6.67
CA CYS A 476 17.19 27.43 6.40
C CYS A 476 18.46 28.29 6.35
N GLU A 477 19.35 28.15 7.35
CA GLU A 477 20.58 28.93 7.46
C GLU A 477 21.81 28.24 6.85
N ASN A 478 22.70 29.05 6.26
CA ASN A 478 24.02 28.68 5.79
C ASN A 478 25.05 28.80 6.93
N THR A 479 25.58 27.68 7.42
CA THR A 479 26.72 27.71 8.36
C THR A 479 28.06 27.62 7.61
N GLU A 480 29.11 28.21 8.20
CA GLU A 480 30.35 28.78 7.61
C GLU A 480 31.25 27.88 6.72
N SER A 481 30.80 26.73 6.22
CA SER A 481 31.58 25.86 5.31
C SER A 481 31.05 25.79 3.87
N GLY A 482 29.92 26.44 3.55
CA GLY A 482 29.54 26.77 2.18
C GLY A 482 29.02 25.61 1.30
N ILE A 483 27.78 25.81 0.83
CA ILE A 483 27.09 25.19 -0.33
C ILE A 483 26.12 24.03 0.03
N TYR A 484 24.82 24.33 -0.08
CA TYR A 484 23.65 23.44 0.10
C TYR A 484 23.59 22.24 -0.85
N PHE A 485 24.27 22.36 -2.00
CA PHE A 485 24.12 21.53 -3.19
C PHE A 485 25.45 21.39 -3.95
N GLN A 486 26.60 21.18 -3.29
CA GLN A 486 27.88 20.97 -4.01
C GLN A 486 27.84 19.61 -4.73
N VAL A 487 27.11 19.59 -5.84
CA VAL A 487 26.78 18.45 -6.65
C VAL A 487 27.36 18.72 -8.02
N THR A 488 28.17 17.79 -8.49
CA THR A 488 28.69 17.77 -9.84
C THR A 488 27.97 16.69 -10.61
N ILE A 489 27.29 17.05 -11.70
CA ILE A 489 26.49 16.14 -12.52
C ILE A 489 26.97 16.14 -13.98
N PRO A 490 26.69 15.07 -14.75
CA PRO A 490 26.95 15.03 -16.18
C PRO A 490 26.18 16.12 -16.93
N SER A 491 26.80 16.69 -17.96
CA SER A 491 26.15 17.61 -18.91
C SER A 491 24.95 17.01 -19.65
N SER A 492 24.88 15.68 -19.73
CA SER A 492 23.77 14.93 -20.32
C SER A 492 22.55 14.79 -19.39
N ALA A 493 22.67 15.16 -18.11
CA ALA A 493 21.58 15.02 -17.15
C ALA A 493 20.44 16.00 -17.43
N GLN A 494 19.19 15.51 -17.40
CA GLN A 494 18.00 16.35 -17.42
C GLN A 494 17.89 17.11 -16.10
N THR A 495 17.72 18.42 -16.16
CA THR A 495 17.61 19.29 -14.98
C THR A 495 16.36 20.14 -15.02
N ASP A 496 15.73 20.31 -13.86
CA ASP A 496 14.65 21.27 -13.63
C ASP A 496 14.79 21.83 -12.21
N PHE A 497 15.05 23.13 -12.12
CA PHE A 497 15.27 23.86 -10.87
C PHE A 497 14.22 24.97 -10.64
N THR A 498 13.09 24.90 -11.33
CA THR A 498 12.09 25.97 -11.34
C THR A 498 11.20 25.96 -10.09
N GLY A 499 10.59 27.12 -9.78
CA GLY A 499 9.56 27.23 -8.74
C GLY A 499 10.03 27.17 -7.28
N ASN A 500 11.34 27.09 -7.02
CA ASN A 500 11.85 27.06 -5.64
C ASN A 500 11.76 28.43 -4.97
N ILE A 501 11.43 28.44 -3.68
CA ILE A 501 11.23 29.64 -2.85
C ILE A 501 12.08 29.52 -1.58
N MET A 502 12.91 30.53 -1.28
CA MET A 502 13.62 30.67 -0.01
C MET A 502 13.13 31.91 0.72
N ASP A 503 12.62 31.72 1.94
CA ASP A 503 12.10 32.77 2.83
C ASP A 503 11.12 33.73 2.11
N GLY A 504 10.20 33.15 1.33
CA GLY A 504 9.17 33.88 0.58
C GLY A 504 9.65 34.53 -0.73
N SER A 505 10.92 34.38 -1.10
CA SER A 505 11.49 34.90 -2.35
C SER A 505 11.89 33.78 -3.29
N ALA A 506 11.79 33.99 -4.61
CA ALA A 506 12.25 33.01 -5.59
C ALA A 506 13.75 32.70 -5.41
N TRP A 507 14.12 31.42 -5.45
CA TRP A 507 15.49 30.96 -5.23
C TRP A 507 16.02 30.18 -6.43
N ASP A 508 17.12 30.67 -7.01
CA ASP A 508 17.80 30.02 -8.12
C ASP A 508 18.90 29.07 -7.63
N ILE A 509 18.54 27.78 -7.52
CA ILE A 509 19.42 26.70 -7.08
C ILE A 509 20.45 26.34 -8.15
N SER A 510 20.24 26.69 -9.43
CA SER A 510 21.13 26.30 -10.52
C SER A 510 22.56 26.79 -10.31
N THR A 511 22.73 27.93 -9.64
CA THR A 511 24.04 28.51 -9.31
C THR A 511 24.86 27.69 -8.32
N LEU A 512 24.24 26.73 -7.64
CA LEU A 512 24.89 25.89 -6.64
C LEU A 512 25.33 24.53 -7.21
N ILE A 513 24.93 24.20 -8.44
CA ILE A 513 25.17 22.90 -9.08
C ILE A 513 26.24 23.06 -10.16
N THR A 514 27.24 22.18 -10.14
CA THR A 514 28.27 22.13 -11.18
C THR A 514 27.86 21.14 -12.26
N ILE A 515 27.78 21.59 -13.50
CA ILE A 515 27.49 20.75 -14.66
C ILE A 515 28.75 20.68 -15.52
N GLN A 516 29.26 19.48 -15.79
CA GLN A 516 30.45 19.29 -16.60
C GLN A 516 30.40 18.00 -17.43
N ASP A 517 31.21 17.94 -18.48
CA ASP A 517 31.41 16.70 -19.24
C ASP A 517 32.24 15.72 -18.38
N ILE A 518 31.59 14.69 -17.87
CA ILE A 518 32.22 13.60 -17.13
C ILE A 518 32.42 12.45 -18.13
N GLN A 519 33.67 12.05 -18.39
CA GLN A 519 33.93 10.82 -19.14
C GLN A 519 33.74 9.63 -18.20
N GLU A 520 32.98 8.62 -18.64
CA GLU A 520 32.74 7.36 -17.92
C GLU A 520 34.03 6.64 -17.54
#